data_AF-A0A1E3KQS1-F1
#
_entry.id   AF-A0A1E3KQS1-F1
#
_cell.length_a   1.000
_cell.length_b   1.000
_cell.length_c   1.000
_cell.angle_alpha   90.00
_cell.angle_beta   90.00
_cell.angle_gamma   90.00
#
_symmetry.space_group_name_H-M   'P 1'
#
loop_
_entity.id
_entity.type
_entity.pdbx_description
1 polymer ?
#
loop_
_entity_poly.entity_id
_entity_poly.type
_entity_poly.pdbx_seq_one_letter_code
_entity_poly.pdbx_strand_id
1 'polypeptide(L)' 'MKPKVGYYISSQHHLPTITVDDEPVWIVSCTYQYLTSGSSSIRGANMLIATTIKQNDNQQHVVTIDQTTGQTWYK' A
#
# COMPACT_ATOMS: atom_id res chain seq x y z
N MET A 1 9.86 11.31 12.27
CA MET A 1 10.43 10.47 11.20
C MET A 1 9.26 9.94 10.37
N LYS A 2 9.37 9.84 9.03
CA LYS A 2 8.29 9.26 8.22
C LYS A 2 8.30 7.73 8.39
N PRO A 3 7.14 7.07 8.62
CA PRO A 3 7.09 5.62 8.77
C PRO A 3 7.63 4.89 7.53
N LYS A 4 8.33 3.78 7.76
CA LYS A 4 8.87 2.94 6.69
C LYS A 4 7.85 1.86 6.35
N VAL A 5 7.36 1.82 5.12
CA VAL A 5 6.40 0.80 4.66
C VAL A 5 7.15 -0.31 3.91
N GLY A 6 6.95 -1.55 4.35
CA GLY A 6 7.32 -2.76 3.60
C GLY A 6 6.06 -3.45 3.07
N TYR A 7 6.17 -4.15 1.93
CA TYR A 7 5.05 -4.92 1.40
C TYR A 7 5.50 -6.13 0.60
N TYR A 8 4.64 -7.15 0.55
CA TYR A 8 4.79 -8.34 -0.29
C TYR A 8 3.43 -8.75 -0.86
N ILE A 9 3.43 -9.13 -2.14
CA ILE A 9 2.22 -9.54 -2.85
C ILE A 9 2.52 -10.90 -3.46
N SER A 10 1.64 -11.86 -3.18
CA SER A 10 1.76 -13.25 -3.61
C SER A 10 0.53 -13.62 -4.44
N SER A 11 0.71 -14.46 -5.47
CA SER A 11 -0.41 -15.07 -6.20
C SER A 11 -1.18 -16.09 -5.36
N GLN A 12 -0.61 -16.54 -4.23
CA GLN A 12 -1.24 -17.51 -3.33
C GLN A 12 -2.18 -16.86 -2.31
N HIS A 13 -2.09 -15.54 -2.12
CA HIS A 13 -2.90 -14.80 -1.15
C HIS A 13 -3.66 -13.67 -1.83
N HIS A 14 -4.94 -13.54 -1.50
CA HIS A 14 -5.77 -12.46 -2.04
C HIS A 14 -5.48 -11.10 -1.39
N LEU A 15 -4.88 -11.10 -0.19
CA LEU A 15 -4.45 -9.89 0.52
C LEU A 15 -2.93 -9.74 0.46
N PRO A 16 -2.41 -8.51 0.36
CA PRO A 16 -0.98 -8.27 0.47
C PRO A 16 -0.53 -8.50 1.92
N THR A 17 0.77 -8.68 2.14
CA THR A 17 1.39 -8.51 3.46
C THR A 17 1.97 -7.11 3.51
N ILE A 18 1.67 -6.35 4.58
CA ILE A 18 2.17 -4.98 4.77
C ILE A 18 2.82 -4.89 6.16
N THR A 19 3.97 -4.21 6.22
CA THR A 19 4.65 -3.84 7.47
C THR A 19 4.82 -2.32 7.54
N VAL A 20 4.75 -1.77 8.76
CA VAL A 20 5.02 -0.35 9.05
C VAL A 20 6.04 -0.30 10.18
N ASP A 21 7.21 0.27 9.89
CA ASP A 21 8.40 0.24 10.74
C ASP A 21 8.81 -1.20 11.11
N ASP A 22 8.82 -2.06 10.09
CA ASP A 22 9.15 -3.49 10.17
C ASP A 22 8.18 -4.35 11.02
N GLU A 23 7.08 -3.78 11.51
CA GLU A 23 6.01 -4.47 12.24
C GLU A 23 4.80 -4.76 11.34
N PRO A 24 4.18 -5.96 11.39
CA PRO A 24 3.02 -6.30 10.59
C PRO A 24 1.77 -5.49 11.03
N VAL A 25 0.97 -5.08 10.05
CA VAL A 25 -0.29 -4.38 10.28
C VAL A 25 -1.47 -5.23 9.83
N TRP A 26 -2.64 -5.00 10.43
CA TRP A 26 -3.88 -5.64 10.00
C TRP A 26 -4.47 -4.89 8.81
N ILE A 27 -4.88 -5.63 7.79
CA ILE A 27 -5.51 -5.04 6.60
C ILE A 27 -7.02 -5.06 6.80
N VAL A 28 -7.62 -3.88 6.79
CA VAL A 28 -9.08 -3.69 6.88
C VAL A 28 -9.70 -3.77 5.49
N SER A 29 -9.06 -3.12 4.52
CA SER A 29 -9.48 -3.15 3.12
C SER A 29 -8.27 -2.96 2.22
N CYS A 30 -8.35 -3.47 1.00
CA CYS A 30 -7.35 -3.20 -0.03
C CYS A 30 -7.99 -3.13 -1.42
N THR A 31 -7.44 -2.28 -2.28
CA THR A 31 -7.80 -2.21 -3.69
C THR A 31 -6.56 -2.14 -4.55
N TYR A 32 -6.61 -2.84 -5.68
CA TYR A 32 -5.61 -2.77 -6.74
C TYR A 32 -6.21 -1.96 -7.89
N GLN A 33 -5.54 -0.90 -8.30
CA GLN A 33 -6.05 0.03 -9.29
C GLN A 33 -4.95 0.35 -10.31
N TYR A 34 -5.31 0.39 -11.60
CA TYR A 34 -4.44 0.93 -12.63
C TYR A 34 -4.80 2.38 -12.90
N LEU A 35 -3.94 3.31 -12.50
CA LEU A 35 -4.16 4.74 -12.69
C LEU A 35 -3.50 5.19 -13.98
N THR A 36 -4.27 5.85 -14.84
CA THR A 36 -3.76 6.52 -16.04
C THR A 36 -4.04 8.01 -15.91
N SER A 37 -3.10 8.84 -16.34
CA SER A 37 -3.32 10.27 -16.43
C SER A 37 -3.77 10.63 -17.85
N GLY A 38 -4.73 11.55 -17.98
CA GLY A 38 -5.23 12.01 -19.28
C GLY A 38 -4.19 12.76 -20.12
N SER A 39 -3.02 13.13 -19.56
CA SER A 39 -1.89 13.64 -20.33
C SER A 39 -0.91 12.51 -20.67
N SER A 40 -0.54 12.47 -21.94
CA SER A 40 0.18 11.39 -22.64
C SER A 40 1.64 11.16 -22.22
N SER A 41 2.10 11.74 -21.11
CA SER A 41 3.49 11.63 -20.64
C SER A 41 3.66 10.81 -19.35
N ILE A 42 2.58 10.42 -18.67
CA ILE A 42 2.68 9.60 -17.45
C ILE A 42 2.36 8.15 -17.82
N ARG A 43 3.36 7.27 -17.70
CA ARG A 43 3.18 5.82 -17.77
C ARG A 43 2.17 5.41 -16.70
N GLY A 44 1.14 4.66 -17.07
CA GLY A 44 0.13 4.22 -16.10
C GLY A 44 0.79 3.49 -14.93
N ALA A 45 0.25 3.69 -13.72
CA ALA A 45 0.80 3.17 -12.48
C ALA A 45 -0.13 2.09 -11.92
N ASN A 46 0.45 0.95 -11.55
CA ASN A 46 -0.25 -0.08 -10.79
C ASN A 46 -0.19 0.30 -9.30
N MET A 47 -1.32 0.69 -8.75
CA MET A 47 -1.42 1.16 -7.37
C MET A 47 -2.10 0.11 -6.50
N LEU A 48 -1.52 -0.17 -5.34
CA LEU A 48 -2.19 -0.83 -4.23
C LEU A 48 -2.50 0.23 -3.17
N ILE A 49 -3.77 0.33 -2.78
CA ILE A 49 -4.22 1.19 -1.68
C ILE A 49 -4.85 0.31 -0.62
N ALA A 50 -4.35 0.36 0.60
CA ALA A 50 -4.84 -0.46 1.72
C ALA A 50 -5.10 0.40 2.95
N THR A 51 -6.26 0.19 3.57
CA THR A 51 -6.54 0.69 4.92
C THR A 51 -6.05 -0.33 5.92
N THR A 52 -5.27 0.13 6.90
CA THR A 52 -4.56 -0.72 7.86
C THR A 52 -4.76 -0.24 9.28
N ILE A 53 -4.61 -1.15 10.24
CA ILE A 53 -4.58 -0.85 11.68
C ILE A 53 -3.29 -1.43 12.24
N LYS A 54 -2.49 -0.60 12.93
CA LYS A 54 -1.29 -1.06 13.62
C LYS A 54 -1.69 -1.74 14.93
N GLN A 55 -0.96 -2.76 15.36
CA GLN A 55 -1.21 -3.39 16.66
C GLN A 55 -1.08 -2.34 17.78
N ASN A 56 -2.05 -2.33 18.69
CA ASN A 56 -2.18 -1.35 19.79
C ASN A 56 -2.42 0.10 19.35
N ASP A 57 -2.73 0.31 18.07
CA ASP A 57 -3.24 1.56 17.56
C ASP A 57 -4.74 1.42 17.30
N ASN A 58 -5.53 2.37 17.81
CA ASN A 58 -6.98 2.41 17.56
C ASN A 58 -7.31 3.24 16.31
N GLN A 59 -6.30 3.73 15.59
CA GLN A 59 -6.45 4.54 14.39
C GLN A 59 -6.26 3.70 13.12
N GLN A 60 -7.03 4.05 12.10
CA GLN A 60 -6.84 3.53 10.74
C GLN A 60 -5.86 4.40 9.99
N HIS A 61 -5.00 3.75 9.20
CA HIS A 61 -4.00 4.40 8.36
C HIS A 61 -4.15 3.92 6.93
N VAL A 62 -3.80 4.78 5.98
CA VAL A 62 -3.82 4.46 4.56
C VAL A 62 -2.39 4.26 4.08
N VAL A 63 -2.12 3.05 3.60
CA VAL A 63 -0.91 2.70 2.86
C VAL A 63 -1.24 2.78 1.37
N THR A 64 -0.44 3.55 0.64
CA THR A 64 -0.49 3.58 -0.83
C THR A 64 0.85 3.08 -1.35
N ILE A 65 0.83 2.21 -2.35
CA ILE A 65 2.01 1.58 -2.94
C ILE A 65 1.89 1.71 -4.45
N ASP A 66 2.89 2.32 -5.06
CA ASP A 66 3.11 2.24 -6.51
C ASP A 66 3.93 0.98 -6.79
N GLN A 67 3.27 -0.05 -7.32
CA GLN A 67 3.89 -1.34 -7.63
C GLN A 67 4.82 -1.26 -8.85
N THR A 68 4.75 -0.21 -9.65
CA THR A 68 5.63 0.02 -10.80
C THR A 68 6.99 0.56 -10.36
N THR A 69 7.01 1.46 -9.37
CA THR A 69 8.25 2.09 -8.89
C THR A 69 8.74 1.57 -7.54
N GLY A 70 7.88 0.87 -6.80
CA GLY A 70 8.13 0.46 -5.41
C GLY A 70 7.97 1.59 -4.38
N GLN A 71 7.51 2.78 -4.80
CA GLN A 71 7.30 3.89 -3.88
C GLN A 71 6.10 3.63 -2.97
N THR A 72 6.21 4.10 -1.72
CA THR A 72 5.20 3.90 -0.69
C THR A 72 4.86 5.18 0.04
N TRP A 73 3.59 5.36 0.40
CA TRP A 73 3.08 6.45 1.21
C TRP A 73 2.25 5.89 2.37
N TYR A 74 2.33 6.56 3.51
CA TYR A 74 1.60 6.21 4.74
C TYR A 74 0.97 7.48 5.31
N LYS A 75 -0.33 7.43 5.65
CA LYS A 75 -1.09 8.54 6.20
C LYS A 75 -2.05 8.09 7.28
#